data_AF-A0A4P5XGY2-F1
#
_entry.id   AF-A0A4P5XGY2-F1
#
_cell.length_a   1.000
_cell.length_b   1.000
_cell.length_c   1.000
_cell.angle_alpha   90.00
_cell.angle_beta   90.00
_cell.angle_gamma   90.00
#
_symmetry.space_group_name_H-M   'P 1'
#
loop_
_entity.id
_entity.type
_entity.pdbx_description
1 polymer ?
#
loop_
_entity_poly.entity_id
_entity_poly.type
_entity_poly.pdbx_seq_one_letter_code
_entity_poly.pdbx_strand_id
1 'polypeptide(L)'
;MTTSDTTASASSPHAAVKATAAALALAVLAVLLLGCGAYAFLNAPAEANKTTAAVIPAFSAFVMILLAIWVKKGARTPIARTRIITSGIIAIVFALLFSVPTYGRVKAMRNYPAANADWSMQLSQGKVEDTNEVRRAFFKERGAAWYDQTFLVRTLGTMLGATASLGLWMLVSGVRLKR
;
A
#
# COMPACT_ATOMS: atom_id res chain seq x y z
N MET A 1 -49.80 16.24 25.39
CA MET A 1 -48.72 15.23 25.52
C MET A 1 -48.22 14.93 24.11
N THR A 2 -47.14 15.59 23.70
CA THR A 2 -46.55 15.48 22.37
C THR A 2 -45.76 14.19 22.27
N THR A 3 -46.27 13.23 21.49
CA THR A 3 -45.55 12.03 21.08
C THR A 3 -44.42 12.45 20.15
N SER A 4 -43.19 12.45 20.67
CA SER A 4 -41.98 12.59 19.89
C SER A 4 -41.83 11.37 18.99
N ASP A 5 -42.21 11.53 17.72
CA ASP A 5 -41.89 10.61 16.63
C ASP A 5 -40.36 10.46 16.57
N THR A 6 -39.89 9.44 17.28
CA THR A 6 -38.52 8.95 17.15
C THR A 6 -38.52 8.12 15.87
N THR A 7 -38.52 8.79 14.72
CA THR A 7 -38.24 8.14 13.45
C THR A 7 -36.81 7.66 13.52
N ALA A 8 -36.62 6.41 13.96
CA ALA A 8 -35.42 5.66 13.72
C ALA A 8 -35.23 5.63 12.21
N SER A 9 -34.40 6.54 11.71
CA SER A 9 -33.99 6.61 10.31
C SER A 9 -33.26 5.31 9.98
N ALA A 10 -34.03 4.29 9.60
CA ALA A 10 -33.54 3.04 9.09
C ALA A 10 -32.63 3.37 7.90
N SER A 11 -31.33 3.10 8.04
CA SER A 11 -30.36 3.32 6.96
C SER A 11 -30.86 2.63 5.70
N SER A 12 -30.92 3.33 4.58
CA SER A 12 -31.42 2.77 3.32
C SER A 12 -30.68 1.47 2.97
N PRO A 13 -31.37 0.45 2.39
CA PRO A 13 -30.73 -0.81 2.00
C PRO A 13 -29.52 -0.59 1.07
N HIS A 14 -29.54 0.47 0.26
CA HIS A 14 -28.40 0.88 -0.57
C HIS A 14 -27.15 1.29 0.23
N ALA A 15 -27.30 1.88 1.42
CA ALA A 15 -26.17 2.25 2.29
C ALA A 15 -25.48 1.01 2.87
N ALA A 16 -26.26 0.03 3.31
CA ALA A 16 -25.75 -1.23 3.83
C ALA A 16 -25.00 -2.04 2.75
N VAL A 17 -25.53 -2.08 1.52
CA VAL A 17 -24.87 -2.76 0.38
C VAL A 17 -23.53 -2.09 0.06
N LYS A 18 -23.48 -0.76 -0.04
CA LYS A 18 -22.23 -0.03 -0.33
C LYS A 18 -21.20 -0.17 0.80
N ALA A 19 -21.62 -0.12 2.06
CA ALA A 19 -20.72 -0.34 3.20
C ALA A 19 -20.16 -1.77 3.20
N THR A 20 -21.00 -2.76 2.88
CA THR A 20 -20.56 -4.17 2.78
C THR A 20 -19.58 -4.36 1.62
N ALA A 21 -19.86 -3.79 0.46
CA ALA A 21 -18.95 -3.81 -0.69
C ALA A 21 -17.61 -3.15 -0.37
N ALA A 22 -17.62 -2.01 0.33
CA ALA A 22 -16.41 -1.31 0.73
C ALA A 22 -15.59 -2.08 1.77
N ALA A 23 -16.26 -2.71 2.75
CA ALA A 23 -15.59 -3.60 3.70
C ALA A 23 -14.97 -4.82 3.00
N LEU A 24 -15.68 -5.42 2.03
CA LEU A 24 -15.17 -6.54 1.24
C LEU A 24 -13.94 -6.11 0.43
N ALA A 25 -14.00 -4.97 -0.25
CA ALA A 25 -12.88 -4.46 -1.05
C ALA A 25 -11.63 -4.20 -0.20
N LEU A 26 -11.80 -3.65 1.01
CA LEU A 26 -10.71 -3.48 1.98
C LEU A 26 -10.12 -4.82 2.44
N ALA A 27 -10.97 -5.83 2.69
CA ALA A 27 -10.52 -7.16 3.09
C ALA A 27 -9.77 -7.88 1.95
N VAL A 28 -10.27 -7.79 0.71
CA VAL A 28 -9.59 -8.33 -0.48
C VAL A 28 -8.24 -7.64 -0.68
N LEU A 29 -8.19 -6.31 -0.55
CA LEU A 29 -6.92 -5.58 -0.62
C LEU A 29 -5.94 -6.05 0.47
N ALA A 30 -6.41 -6.27 1.71
CA ALA A 30 -5.56 -6.78 2.77
C ALA A 30 -4.94 -8.14 2.44
N VAL A 31 -5.72 -9.06 1.86
CA VAL A 31 -5.22 -10.37 1.41
C VAL A 31 -4.21 -10.22 0.28
N LEU A 32 -4.47 -9.34 -0.69
CA LEU A 32 -3.53 -9.05 -1.77
C LEU A 32 -2.22 -8.44 -1.25
N LEU A 33 -2.29 -7.53 -0.27
CA LEU A 33 -1.12 -6.96 0.38
C LEU A 33 -0.27 -8.04 1.07
N LEU A 34 -0.91 -8.95 1.80
CA LEU A 34 -0.22 -10.09 2.42
C LEU A 34 0.41 -11.02 1.37
N GLY A 35 -0.34 -11.36 0.31
CA GLY A 35 0.15 -12.22 -0.77
C GLY A 35 1.34 -11.61 -1.51
N CYS A 36 1.27 -10.33 -1.86
CA CYS A 36 2.37 -9.63 -2.49
C CYS A 36 3.55 -9.39 -1.54
N GLY A 37 3.31 -9.20 -0.23
CA GLY A 37 4.37 -9.14 0.78
C GLY A 37 5.09 -10.48 0.96
N ALA A 38 4.35 -11.59 1.00
CA ALA A 38 4.91 -12.93 1.02
C ALA A 38 5.70 -13.23 -0.27
N TYR A 39 5.16 -12.87 -1.43
CA TYR A 39 5.86 -12.99 -2.71
C TYR A 39 7.16 -12.18 -2.73
N ALA A 40 7.13 -10.93 -2.23
CA ALA A 40 8.32 -10.08 -2.13
C ALA A 40 9.34 -10.65 -1.13
N PHE A 41 8.89 -11.26 -0.03
CA PHE A 41 9.76 -11.91 0.95
C PHE A 41 10.45 -13.14 0.38
N LEU A 42 9.72 -13.99 -0.35
CA LEU A 42 10.24 -15.22 -0.94
C LEU A 42 11.20 -14.97 -2.10
N ASN A 43 10.92 -13.94 -2.92
CA ASN A 43 11.76 -13.57 -4.07
C ASN A 43 12.77 -12.46 -3.76
N ALA A 44 12.86 -12.03 -2.50
CA ALA A 44 13.86 -11.06 -2.09
C ALA A 44 15.26 -11.68 -2.24
N PRO A 45 16.19 -11.04 -2.98
CA PRO A 45 17.58 -11.48 -3.01
C PRO A 45 18.15 -11.50 -1.59
N ALA A 46 19.17 -12.33 -1.33
CA ALA A 46 19.77 -12.48 0.00
C ALA A 46 20.24 -11.15 0.60
N GLU A 47 20.58 -10.18 -0.27
CA GLU A 47 21.05 -8.83 0.06
C GLU A 47 19.92 -7.85 0.41
N ALA A 48 18.65 -8.16 0.09
CA ALA A 48 17.50 -7.30 0.40
C ALA A 48 17.03 -7.46 1.84
N ASN A 49 16.58 -6.37 2.46
CA ASN A 49 15.99 -6.38 3.80
C ASN A 49 14.62 -7.10 3.78
N LYS A 50 14.67 -8.43 3.89
CA LYS A 50 13.51 -9.34 3.90
C LYS A 50 12.49 -8.94 4.98
N THR A 51 12.97 -8.48 6.12
CA THR A 51 12.12 -8.00 7.22
C THR A 51 11.22 -6.84 6.78
N THR A 52 11.73 -5.91 5.97
CA THR A 52 10.93 -4.78 5.46
C THR A 52 9.85 -5.24 4.46
N ALA A 53 10.17 -6.25 3.64
CA ALA A 53 9.24 -6.85 2.67
C ALA A 53 8.08 -7.60 3.34
N ALA A 54 8.27 -8.10 4.57
CA ALA A 54 7.21 -8.73 5.34
C ALA A 54 6.43 -7.72 6.21
N VAL A 55 7.15 -6.84 6.93
CA VAL A 55 6.55 -5.97 7.95
C VAL A 55 5.64 -4.91 7.34
N ILE A 56 6.06 -4.21 6.27
CA ILE A 56 5.26 -3.12 5.70
C ILE A 56 3.92 -3.66 5.14
N PRO A 57 3.91 -4.72 4.31
CA PRO A 57 2.65 -5.26 3.80
C PRO A 57 1.78 -5.88 4.90
N ALA A 58 2.37 -6.54 5.90
CA ALA A 58 1.62 -7.09 7.04
C ALA A 58 0.93 -6.00 7.87
N PHE A 59 1.66 -4.92 8.21
CA PHE A 59 1.09 -3.78 8.91
C PHE A 59 0.00 -3.08 8.09
N SER A 60 0.23 -2.91 6.79
CA SER A 60 -0.76 -2.32 5.87
C SER A 60 -2.04 -3.16 5.80
N ALA A 61 -1.91 -4.48 5.67
CA ALA A 61 -3.04 -5.40 5.66
C ALA A 61 -3.82 -5.36 6.98
N PHE A 62 -3.12 -5.29 8.12
CA PHE A 62 -3.75 -5.14 9.43
C PHE A 62 -4.61 -3.87 9.51
N VAL A 63 -4.10 -2.72 9.07
CA VAL A 63 -4.87 -1.47 9.02
C VAL A 63 -6.10 -1.59 8.11
N MET A 64 -5.96 -2.20 6.93
CA MET A 64 -7.09 -2.41 6.01
C MET A 64 -8.18 -3.31 6.61
N ILE A 65 -7.80 -4.35 7.37
CA ILE A 65 -8.75 -5.21 8.08
C ILE A 65 -9.50 -4.42 9.17
N LEU A 66 -8.80 -3.58 9.94
CA LEU A 66 -9.45 -2.74 10.94
C LEU A 66 -10.47 -1.78 10.32
N LEU A 67 -10.13 -1.15 9.19
CA LEU A 67 -11.06 -0.31 8.43
C LEU A 67 -12.25 -1.12 7.90
N ALA A 68 -12.01 -2.32 7.38
CA ALA A 68 -13.07 -3.21 6.89
C ALA A 68 -14.06 -3.57 8.01
N ILE A 69 -13.56 -3.94 9.19
CA ILE A 69 -14.38 -4.24 10.37
C ILE A 69 -15.18 -3.00 10.80
N TRP A 70 -14.52 -1.83 10.82
CA TRP A 70 -15.15 -0.59 11.25
C TRP A 70 -16.30 -0.15 10.33
N VAL A 71 -16.08 -0.23 9.01
CA VAL A 71 -17.11 0.04 7.99
C VAL A 71 -18.24 -0.98 8.08
N LYS A 72 -17.93 -2.29 8.19
CA LYS A 72 -18.92 -3.36 8.29
C LYS A 72 -19.80 -3.21 9.53
N LYS A 73 -19.22 -2.94 10.71
CA LYS A 73 -19.96 -2.72 11.96
C LYS A 73 -20.92 -1.51 11.86
N GLY A 74 -20.61 -0.55 11.00
CA GLY A 74 -21.43 0.65 10.82
C GLY A 74 -22.43 0.57 9.67
N ALA A 75 -22.46 -0.52 8.91
CA ALA A 75 -23.19 -0.62 7.65
C ALA A 75 -24.70 -0.38 7.79
N ARG A 76 -25.27 -0.70 8.96
CA ARG A 76 -26.71 -0.55 9.27
C ARG A 76 -27.03 0.67 10.14
N THR A 77 -26.08 1.59 10.28
CA THR A 77 -26.24 2.80 11.11
C THR A 77 -26.32 4.04 10.21
N PRO A 78 -26.95 5.15 10.65
CA PRO A 78 -27.01 6.40 9.87
C PRO A 78 -25.61 6.99 9.60
N ILE A 79 -24.59 6.54 10.33
CA ILE A 79 -23.20 7.00 10.21
C ILE A 79 -22.42 6.20 9.15
N ALA A 80 -23.06 5.24 8.45
CA ALA A 80 -22.42 4.41 7.41
C ALA A 80 -21.68 5.25 6.35
N ARG A 81 -22.30 6.34 5.90
CA ARG A 81 -21.69 7.30 4.95
C ARG A 81 -20.38 7.87 5.50
N THR A 82 -20.43 8.40 6.72
CA THR A 82 -19.27 9.02 7.37
C THR A 82 -18.14 8.01 7.52
N ARG A 83 -18.44 6.77 7.90
CA ARG A 83 -17.43 5.70 8.04
C ARG A 83 -16.78 5.33 6.70
N ILE A 84 -17.56 5.22 5.62
CA ILE A 84 -17.01 4.96 4.28
C ILE A 84 -16.06 6.09 3.86
N ILE A 85 -16.49 7.35 4.03
CA ILE A 85 -15.70 8.53 3.64
C ILE A 85 -14.40 8.59 4.46
N THR A 86 -14.50 8.50 5.78
CA THR A 86 -13.34 8.56 6.68
C THR A 86 -12.37 7.41 6.45
N SER A 87 -12.84 6.18 6.21
CA SER A 87 -11.96 5.08 5.79
C SER A 87 -11.29 5.34 4.44
N GLY A 88 -11.99 5.94 3.48
CA GLY A 88 -11.41 6.38 2.22
C GLY A 88 -10.30 7.43 2.40
N ILE A 89 -10.52 8.42 3.27
CA ILE A 89 -9.50 9.42 3.63
C ILE A 89 -8.29 8.73 4.28
N ILE A 90 -8.51 7.85 5.26
CA ILE A 90 -7.43 7.13 5.95
C ILE A 90 -6.63 6.30 4.95
N ALA A 91 -7.28 5.59 4.02
CA ALA A 91 -6.60 4.81 2.99
C ALA A 91 -5.74 5.68 2.06
N ILE A 92 -6.23 6.87 1.66
CA ILE A 92 -5.46 7.81 0.84
C ILE A 92 -4.27 8.38 1.63
N VAL A 93 -4.48 8.84 2.86
CA VAL A 93 -3.41 9.37 3.72
C VAL A 93 -2.35 8.31 3.94
N PHE A 94 -2.77 7.06 4.21
CA PHE A 94 -1.87 5.94 4.35
C PHE A 94 -1.07 5.69 3.07
N ALA A 95 -1.72 5.65 1.90
CA ALA A 95 -1.02 5.52 0.63
C ALA A 95 -0.01 6.65 0.38
N LEU A 96 -0.36 7.89 0.74
CA LEU A 96 0.52 9.05 0.57
C LEU A 96 1.73 9.00 1.49
N LEU A 97 1.57 8.62 2.77
CA LEU A 97 2.65 8.51 3.74
C LEU A 97 3.79 7.60 3.25
N PHE A 98 3.43 6.49 2.60
CA PHE A 98 4.41 5.57 2.06
C PHE A 98 4.83 5.94 0.63
N SER A 99 4.07 6.74 -0.12
CA SER A 99 4.41 7.13 -1.50
C SER A 99 5.65 8.04 -1.62
N VAL A 100 5.87 8.94 -0.65
CA VAL A 100 6.99 9.89 -0.64
C VAL A 100 8.35 9.18 -0.60
N PRO A 101 8.62 8.26 0.36
CA PRO A 101 9.88 7.53 0.37
C PRO A 101 10.02 6.60 -0.84
N THR A 102 8.93 6.05 -1.36
CA THR A 102 8.95 5.22 -2.58
C THR A 102 9.35 6.05 -3.80
N TYR A 103 8.81 7.26 -4.00
CA TYR A 103 9.15 8.15 -5.12
C TYR A 103 10.63 8.59 -5.11
N GLY A 104 11.14 8.97 -3.93
CA GLY A 104 12.56 9.30 -3.77
C GLY A 104 13.48 8.14 -4.17
N ARG A 105 13.08 6.91 -3.82
CA ARG A 105 13.81 5.69 -4.20
C ARG A 105 13.67 5.38 -5.69
N VAL A 106 12.47 5.48 -6.29
CA VAL A 106 12.24 5.29 -7.75
C VAL A 106 13.13 6.21 -8.57
N LYS A 107 13.26 7.48 -8.18
CA LYS A 107 14.12 8.45 -8.88
C LYS A 107 15.60 8.04 -8.84
N ALA A 108 16.07 7.53 -7.72
CA ALA A 108 17.44 7.00 -7.57
C ALA A 108 17.67 5.72 -8.40
N MET A 109 16.61 4.99 -8.78
CA MET A 109 16.72 3.76 -9.59
C MET A 109 16.87 4.02 -11.09
N ARG A 110 16.65 5.24 -11.57
CA ARG A 110 16.79 5.53 -13.01
C ARG A 110 18.21 5.29 -13.52
N ASN A 111 19.22 5.48 -12.68
CA ASN A 111 20.62 5.27 -13.03
C ASN A 111 21.07 3.80 -12.91
N TYR A 112 20.18 2.93 -12.41
CA TYR A 112 20.51 1.54 -12.11
C TYR A 112 20.91 0.70 -13.33
N PRO A 113 20.23 0.76 -14.49
CA PRO A 113 20.58 -0.10 -15.64
C PRO A 113 22.00 0.16 -16.14
N ALA A 114 22.42 1.44 -16.17
CA ALA A 114 23.76 1.84 -16.57
C ALA A 114 24.81 1.39 -15.53
N ALA A 115 24.55 1.61 -14.24
CA ALA A 115 25.45 1.17 -13.18
C ALA A 115 25.60 -0.36 -13.13
N ASN A 116 24.53 -1.12 -13.41
CA ASN A 116 24.60 -2.58 -13.43
C ASN A 116 25.40 -3.11 -14.64
N ALA A 117 25.24 -2.46 -15.80
CA ALA A 117 26.05 -2.77 -16.97
C ALA A 117 27.55 -2.51 -16.68
N ASP A 118 27.88 -1.36 -16.09
CA ASP A 118 29.26 -1.03 -15.70
C ASP A 118 29.83 -2.03 -14.68
N TRP A 119 29.04 -2.40 -13.66
CA TRP A 119 29.46 -3.38 -12.65
C TRP A 119 29.79 -4.73 -13.28
N SER A 120 28.87 -5.25 -14.12
CA SER A 120 29.08 -6.53 -14.81
C SER A 120 30.29 -6.52 -15.73
N MET A 121 30.56 -5.38 -16.38
CA MET A 121 31.73 -5.20 -17.22
C MET A 121 33.02 -5.21 -16.39
N GLN A 122 33.05 -4.52 -15.26
CA GLN A 122 34.24 -4.50 -14.39
C GLN A 122 34.50 -5.84 -13.70
N LEU A 123 33.45 -6.58 -13.34
CA LEU A 123 33.55 -7.94 -12.81
C LEU A 123 34.14 -8.89 -13.86
N SER A 124 33.62 -8.83 -15.10
CA SER A 124 34.12 -9.66 -16.22
C SER A 124 35.56 -9.37 -16.62
N GLN A 125 36.04 -8.16 -16.32
CA GLN A 125 37.42 -7.73 -16.54
C GLN A 125 38.34 -7.99 -15.34
N GLY A 126 37.82 -8.56 -14.24
CA GLY A 126 38.59 -8.81 -13.02
C GLY A 126 39.07 -7.55 -12.29
N LYS A 127 38.46 -6.38 -12.56
CA LYS A 127 38.89 -5.07 -12.01
C LYS A 127 38.37 -4.79 -10.61
N VAL A 128 37.36 -5.53 -10.16
CA VAL A 128 36.74 -5.38 -8.85
C VAL A 128 36.48 -6.75 -8.25
N GLU A 129 36.74 -6.88 -6.96
CA GLU A 129 36.34 -8.06 -6.21
C GLU A 129 34.81 -8.08 -6.04
N ASP A 130 34.23 -9.27 -6.19
CA ASP A 130 32.81 -9.52 -5.99
C ASP A 130 32.50 -9.65 -4.49
N THR A 131 32.71 -8.56 -3.76
CA THR A 131 32.36 -8.45 -2.34
C THR A 131 31.21 -7.48 -2.16
N ASN A 132 30.36 -7.78 -1.17
CA ASN A 132 29.14 -7.01 -0.88
C ASN A 132 29.44 -5.53 -0.55
N GLU A 133 30.56 -5.25 0.09
CA GLU A 133 30.94 -3.88 0.48
C GLU A 133 31.36 -3.05 -0.74
N VAL A 134 32.15 -3.64 -1.64
CA VAL A 134 32.63 -3.01 -2.88
C VAL A 134 31.46 -2.76 -3.83
N ARG A 135 30.55 -3.73 -3.98
CA ARG A 135 29.32 -3.58 -4.75
C ARG A 135 28.47 -2.43 -4.21
N ARG A 136 28.26 -2.37 -2.90
CA ARG A 136 27.44 -1.33 -2.27
C ARG A 136 28.05 0.06 -2.41
N ALA A 137 29.37 0.18 -2.26
CA ALA A 137 30.09 1.43 -2.50
C ALA A 137 29.98 1.87 -3.97
N PHE A 138 30.19 0.94 -4.91
CA PHE A 138 30.10 1.18 -6.35
C PHE A 138 28.73 1.73 -6.80
N PHE A 139 27.65 1.12 -6.31
CA PHE A 139 26.29 1.58 -6.61
C PHE A 139 25.94 2.87 -5.85
N LYS A 140 26.48 3.08 -4.64
CA LYS A 140 26.28 4.32 -3.87
C LYS A 140 26.92 5.52 -4.56
N GLU A 141 28.14 5.38 -5.07
CA GLU A 141 28.87 6.45 -5.80
C GLU A 141 28.16 6.87 -7.09
N ARG A 142 27.49 5.93 -7.77
CA ARG A 142 26.71 6.18 -9.00
C ARG A 142 25.28 6.64 -8.73
N GLY A 143 24.93 6.99 -7.49
CA GLY A 143 23.59 7.44 -7.10
C GLY A 143 22.52 6.35 -7.10
N ALA A 144 22.92 5.08 -7.17
CA ALA A 144 22.07 3.89 -7.19
C ALA A 144 22.18 3.09 -5.87
N ALA A 145 22.36 3.78 -4.74
CA ALA A 145 22.55 3.19 -3.39
C ALA A 145 21.44 2.20 -2.95
N TRP A 146 20.33 2.12 -3.69
CA TRP A 146 19.14 1.34 -3.39
C TRP A 146 19.00 0.07 -4.25
N TYR A 147 20.09 -0.43 -4.84
CA TYR A 147 20.16 -1.69 -5.60
C TYR A 147 19.34 -2.83 -4.97
N ASP A 148 19.51 -3.06 -3.66
CA ASP A 148 18.82 -4.12 -2.91
C ASP A 148 17.33 -3.86 -2.65
N GLN A 149 16.87 -2.61 -2.82
CA GLN A 149 15.50 -2.21 -2.52
C GLN A 149 14.63 -2.05 -3.77
N THR A 150 15.19 -2.26 -4.96
CA THR A 150 14.47 -2.18 -6.25
C THR A 150 13.17 -2.98 -6.24
N PHE A 151 13.25 -4.20 -5.73
CA PHE A 151 12.13 -5.14 -5.70
C PHE A 151 11.04 -4.69 -4.72
N LEU A 152 11.46 -4.21 -3.56
CA LEU A 152 10.60 -3.67 -2.51
C LEU A 152 9.87 -2.41 -2.99
N VAL A 153 10.57 -1.50 -3.67
CA VAL A 153 10.03 -0.22 -4.14
C VAL A 153 8.98 -0.41 -5.23
N ARG A 154 9.23 -1.32 -6.19
CA ARG A 154 8.26 -1.60 -7.26
C ARG A 154 7.00 -2.28 -6.72
N THR A 155 7.17 -3.26 -5.83
CA THR A 155 6.04 -3.97 -5.21
C THR A 155 5.24 -3.03 -4.31
N LEU A 156 5.91 -2.25 -3.45
CA LEU A 156 5.26 -1.22 -2.62
C LEU A 156 4.57 -0.16 -3.48
N GLY A 157 5.19 0.30 -4.56
CA GLY A 157 4.59 1.29 -5.46
C GLY A 157 3.25 0.81 -6.04
N THR A 158 3.17 -0.44 -6.50
CA THR A 158 1.91 -1.02 -6.99
C THR A 158 0.85 -1.16 -5.90
N MET A 159 1.24 -1.57 -4.69
CA MET A 159 0.36 -1.68 -3.53
C MET A 159 -0.22 -0.32 -3.12
N LEU A 160 0.62 0.72 -3.12
CA LEU A 160 0.21 2.09 -2.77
C LEU A 160 -0.75 2.67 -3.81
N GLY A 161 -0.49 2.43 -5.11
CA GLY A 161 -1.42 2.81 -6.17
C GLY A 161 -2.79 2.15 -6.03
N ALA A 162 -2.82 0.85 -5.72
CA ALA A 162 -4.07 0.11 -5.47
C ALA A 162 -4.81 0.65 -4.23
N THR A 163 -4.08 0.94 -3.15
CA THR A 163 -4.64 1.48 -1.90
C THR A 163 -5.23 2.88 -2.11
N ALA A 164 -4.53 3.76 -2.83
CA ALA A 164 -5.02 5.10 -3.17
C ALA A 164 -6.27 5.04 -4.05
N SER A 165 -6.28 4.15 -5.05
CA SER A 165 -7.41 3.95 -5.96
C SER A 165 -8.65 3.46 -5.20
N LEU A 166 -8.48 2.51 -4.27
CA LEU A 166 -9.55 2.04 -3.41
C LEU A 166 -10.08 3.16 -2.51
N GLY A 167 -9.19 3.93 -1.89
CA GLY A 167 -9.56 5.07 -1.06
C GLY A 167 -10.38 6.11 -1.83
N LEU A 168 -9.97 6.43 -3.07
CA LEU A 168 -10.72 7.34 -3.95
C LEU A 168 -12.10 6.78 -4.31
N TRP A 169 -12.18 5.50 -4.66
CA TRP A 169 -13.46 4.84 -4.94
C TRP A 169 -14.39 4.86 -3.71
N MET A 170 -13.87 4.65 -2.51
CA MET A 170 -14.64 4.76 -1.27
C MET A 170 -15.16 6.19 -1.04
N LEU A 171 -14.34 7.22 -1.28
CA LEU A 171 -14.77 8.61 -1.20
C LEU A 171 -15.93 8.89 -2.17
N VAL A 172 -15.78 8.53 -3.44
CA VAL A 172 -16.82 8.72 -4.46
C VAL A 172 -18.10 7.97 -4.07
N SER A 173 -17.96 6.74 -3.60
CA SER A 173 -19.10 5.89 -3.18
C SER A 173 -19.82 6.45 -1.96
N GLY A 174 -19.08 7.01 -0.99
CA GLY A 174 -19.58 7.68 0.20
C GLY A 174 -20.25 9.02 -0.09
N VAL A 175 -19.71 9.82 -1.01
CA VAL A 175 -20.33 11.08 -1.43
C VAL A 175 -21.66 10.81 -2.16
N ARG A 176 -21.74 9.74 -2.96
CA ARG A 176 -22.96 9.30 -3.67
C ARG A 176 -24.01 8.62 -2.79
N LEU A 177 -23.84 8.57 -1.47
CA LEU A 177 -24.89 8.15 -0.54
C LEU A 177 -25.74 9.37 -0.17
N LYS A 178 -27.04 9.34 -0.50
CA LYS A 178 -28.00 10.34 -0.04
C LYS A 178 -28.09 10.27 1.50
N ARG A 179 -28.19 11.45 2.13
CA ARG A 179 -28.38 11.58 3.59
C ARG A 179 -29.69 10.92 3.99
#